data_AF-A0A962TBV4-F1
#
_entry.id   AF-A0A962TBV4-F1
#
_cell.length_a   1.000
_cell.length_b   1.000
_cell.length_c   1.000
_cell.angle_alpha   90.00
_cell.angle_beta   90.00
_cell.angle_gamma   90.00
#
_symmetry.space_group_name_H-M   'P 1'
#
loop_
_entity.id
_entity.type
_entity.pdbx_description
1 polymer ?
#
loop_
_entity_poly.entity_id
_entity_poly.type
_entity_poly.pdbx_seq_one_letter_code
_entity_poly.pdbx_strand_id
1 'polypeptide(L)'
;MIKTRFAPSPTGYLHIGGARTALFSWLHARHHGGVFVLRIEDTDLERSTSEAVNAILEGMNWLGLDYDEGPFYQTQRFDRYREVLQVLLREGQAYYCYCTREELEALRNEQM
;
A
#
# COMPACT_ATOMS: atom_id res chain seq x y z
N MET A 1 2.61 17.73 13.97
CA MET A 1 1.87 17.94 12.71
C MET A 1 1.22 16.63 12.33
N ILE A 2 -0.08 16.61 12.03
CA ILE A 2 -0.78 15.39 11.61
C ILE A 2 -0.36 15.03 10.18
N LYS A 3 -0.06 13.75 9.93
CA LYS A 3 0.22 13.22 8.60
C LYS A 3 -0.56 11.93 8.39
N THR A 4 -1.48 11.93 7.44
CA THR A 4 -2.30 10.76 7.07
C THR A 4 -1.89 10.25 5.68
N ARG A 5 -2.31 9.04 5.32
CA ARG A 5 -2.11 8.53 3.95
C ARG A 5 -3.26 7.68 3.47
N PHE A 6 -3.58 7.81 2.18
CA PHE A 6 -4.33 6.83 1.42
C PHE A 6 -3.34 5.96 0.63
N ALA A 7 -3.46 4.63 0.80
CA ALA A 7 -2.50 3.65 0.29
C ALA A 7 -3.20 2.56 -0.56
N PRO A 8 -3.73 2.90 -1.75
CA PRO A 8 -4.42 1.92 -2.60
C PRO A 8 -3.43 1.05 -3.39
N SER A 9 -3.74 -0.24 -3.52
CA SER A 9 -3.10 -1.12 -4.50
C SER A 9 -3.80 -0.97 -5.86
N PRO A 10 -3.08 -0.78 -6.98
CA PRO A 10 -3.67 -0.56 -8.29
C PRO A 10 -4.08 -1.89 -8.96
N THR A 11 -4.89 -2.69 -8.28
CA THR A 11 -5.36 -4.00 -8.77
C THR A 11 -6.80 -3.94 -9.32
N GLY A 12 -7.33 -2.74 -9.54
CA GLY A 12 -8.71 -2.47 -9.97
C GLY A 12 -9.12 -1.02 -9.73
N TYR A 13 -10.41 -0.74 -9.94
CA TYR A 13 -10.97 0.61 -9.78
C TYR A 13 -11.09 1.03 -8.30
N LEU A 14 -11.04 2.35 -8.06
CA LEU A 14 -11.35 2.93 -6.76
C LEU A 14 -12.83 2.68 -6.41
N HIS A 15 -13.09 1.68 -5.58
CA HIS A 15 -14.43 1.39 -5.08
C HIS A 15 -14.81 2.31 -3.90
N ILE A 16 -16.11 2.35 -3.57
CA ILE A 16 -16.68 3.23 -2.54
C ILE A 16 -16.01 3.08 -1.16
N GLY A 17 -15.56 1.87 -0.80
CA GLY A 17 -14.84 1.62 0.44
C GLY A 17 -13.46 2.30 0.48
N GLY A 18 -12.74 2.26 -0.64
CA GLY A 18 -11.48 2.96 -0.82
C GLY A 18 -11.68 4.48 -0.78
N ALA A 19 -12.67 4.99 -1.52
CA ALA A 19 -13.03 6.40 -1.54
C ALA A 19 -13.39 6.94 -0.14
N ARG A 20 -14.18 6.19 0.64
CA ARG A 20 -14.51 6.53 2.04
C ARG A 20 -13.27 6.64 2.93
N THR A 21 -12.32 5.72 2.76
CA THR A 21 -11.07 5.72 3.53
C THR A 21 -10.18 6.90 3.18
N ALA A 22 -10.08 7.22 1.87
CA ALA A 22 -9.39 8.41 1.39
C ALA A 22 -10.02 9.68 1.97
N LEU A 23 -11.36 9.79 1.91
CA LEU A 23 -12.12 10.92 2.46
C LEU A 23 -11.86 11.13 3.95
N PHE A 24 -11.90 10.09 4.78
CA PHE A 24 -11.64 10.25 6.21
C PHE A 24 -10.19 10.64 6.51
N SER A 25 -9.23 10.07 5.77
CA SER A 25 -7.82 10.43 5.90
C SER A 25 -7.57 11.89 5.51
N TRP A 26 -8.22 12.34 4.43
CA TRP A 26 -8.18 13.71 3.94
C TRP A 26 -8.84 14.68 4.92
N LEU A 27 -10.07 14.40 5.37
CA LEU A 27 -10.79 15.23 6.36
C LEU A 27 -10.00 15.37 7.65
N HIS A 28 -9.42 14.28 8.14
CA HIS A 28 -8.63 14.30 9.36
C HIS A 28 -7.36 15.15 9.21
N ALA A 29 -6.67 15.09 8.07
CA ALA A 29 -5.54 15.97 7.78
C ALA A 29 -5.99 17.43 7.71
N ARG A 30 -7.03 17.75 6.91
CA ARG A 30 -7.51 19.12 6.74
C ARG A 30 -8.01 19.74 8.05
N HIS A 31 -8.76 18.99 8.86
CA HIS A 31 -9.26 19.47 10.15
C HIS A 31 -8.14 19.90 11.10
N HIS A 32 -6.99 19.24 11.05
CA HIS A 32 -5.85 19.52 11.92
C HIS A 32 -4.76 20.37 11.25
N GLY A 33 -4.99 20.91 10.05
CA GLY A 33 -3.96 21.62 9.27
C GLY A 33 -2.73 20.74 8.96
N GLY A 34 -2.97 19.43 8.80
CA GLY A 34 -1.95 18.42 8.52
C GLY A 34 -1.75 18.14 7.03
N VAL A 35 -1.00 17.07 6.75
CA VAL A 35 -0.60 16.63 5.41
C VAL A 35 -1.31 15.32 5.06
N PHE A 36 -1.92 15.26 3.88
CA PHE A 36 -2.50 14.05 3.31
C PHE A 36 -1.62 13.50 2.18
N VAL A 37 -1.13 12.28 2.34
CA VAL A 37 -0.21 11.63 1.39
C VAL A 37 -0.93 10.61 0.53
N LEU A 38 -0.61 10.58 -0.77
CA LEU A 38 -0.95 9.48 -1.65
C LEU A 38 0.24 8.55 -1.86
N ARG A 39 0.05 7.25 -1.61
CA ARG A 39 1.04 6.22 -1.91
C ARG A 39 0.40 5.05 -2.65
N ILE A 40 0.85 4.80 -3.87
CA ILE A 40 0.40 3.67 -4.68
C ILE A 40 1.17 2.41 -4.22
N GLU A 41 0.43 1.39 -3.78
CA GLU A 41 0.98 0.12 -3.32
C GLU A 41 1.12 -0.86 -4.51
N ASP A 42 2.04 -0.55 -5.43
CA ASP A 42 2.26 -1.20 -6.73
C ASP A 42 3.25 -2.39 -6.69
N THR A 43 3.43 -3.03 -5.53
CA THR A 43 4.43 -4.12 -5.39
C THR A 43 4.02 -5.42 -6.08
N ASP A 44 2.73 -5.60 -6.33
CA ASP A 44 2.21 -6.73 -7.08
C ASP A 44 2.26 -6.42 -8.58
N LEU A 45 3.38 -6.76 -9.22
CA LEU A 45 3.64 -6.41 -10.61
C LEU A 45 2.68 -7.10 -11.60
N GLU A 46 2.10 -8.25 -11.24
CA GLU A 46 1.17 -8.96 -12.12
C GLU A 46 -0.19 -8.28 -12.18
N ARG A 47 -0.62 -7.68 -11.06
CA ARG A 47 -1.94 -7.03 -10.95
C ARG A 47 -1.89 -5.51 -11.03
N SER A 48 -0.71 -4.90 -10.93
CA SER A 48 -0.53 -3.44 -10.97
C SER A 48 -0.35 -2.95 -12.39
N THR A 49 -1.39 -2.30 -12.95
CA THR A 49 -1.31 -1.71 -14.30
C THR A 49 -1.38 -0.19 -14.25
N SER A 50 -0.81 0.45 -15.27
CA SER A 50 -0.86 1.92 -15.44
C SER A 50 -2.30 2.42 -15.51
N GLU A 51 -3.20 1.66 -16.12
CA GLU A 51 -4.62 1.98 -16.24
C GLU A 51 -5.30 1.99 -14.86
N ALA A 52 -4.99 1.01 -14.00
CA ALA A 52 -5.54 0.94 -12.66
C ALA A 52 -5.00 2.08 -11.76
N VAL A 53 -3.73 2.46 -11.91
CA VAL A 53 -3.17 3.64 -11.25
C VAL A 53 -3.91 4.90 -11.70
N ASN A 54 -4.08 5.09 -13.01
CA ASN A 54 -4.77 6.27 -13.57
C ASN A 54 -6.23 6.34 -13.08
N ALA A 55 -6.95 5.22 -13.06
CA ALA A 55 -8.32 5.17 -12.55
C ALA A 55 -8.42 5.61 -11.08
N ILE A 56 -7.43 5.28 -10.25
CA ILE A 56 -7.36 5.77 -8.86
C ILE A 56 -7.15 7.29 -8.83
N LEU A 57 -6.19 7.80 -9.60
CA LEU A 57 -5.87 9.23 -9.64
C LEU A 57 -7.05 10.07 -10.15
N GLU A 58 -7.72 9.62 -11.22
CA GLU A 58 -8.92 10.24 -11.76
C GLU A 58 -10.07 10.23 -10.75
N GLY A 59 -10.30 9.11 -10.07
CA GLY A 59 -11.32 9.00 -9.03
C GLY A 59 -11.06 9.95 -7.85
N MET A 60 -9.81 10.09 -7.42
CA MET A 60 -9.43 11.03 -6.37
C MET A 60 -9.63 12.49 -6.80
N ASN A 61 -9.20 12.84 -8.01
CA ASN A 61 -9.37 14.17 -8.57
C ASN A 61 -10.86 14.53 -8.72
N TRP A 62 -11.68 13.60 -9.21
CA TRP A 62 -13.12 13.80 -9.35
C TRP A 62 -13.82 14.04 -8.00
N LEU A 63 -13.38 13.35 -6.94
CA LEU A 63 -13.89 13.54 -5.59
C LEU A 63 -13.35 14.79 -4.88
N GLY A 64 -12.39 15.52 -5.47
CA GLY A 64 -11.74 16.68 -4.85
C GLY A 64 -10.84 16.30 -3.66
N LEU A 65 -10.27 15.10 -3.66
CA LEU A 65 -9.41 14.59 -2.58
C LEU A 65 -7.93 14.82 -2.87
N ASP A 66 -7.54 16.10 -2.99
CA ASP A 66 -6.16 16.48 -3.29
C ASP A 66 -5.19 16.04 -2.17
N TYR A 67 -4.13 15.35 -2.56
CA TYR A 67 -2.99 15.01 -1.71
C TYR A 67 -1.93 16.10 -1.76
N ASP A 68 -1.27 16.31 -0.62
CA ASP A 68 -0.23 17.32 -0.45
C ASP A 68 1.17 16.76 -0.81
N GLU A 69 1.36 15.44 -0.69
CA GLU A 69 2.58 14.75 -1.09
C GLU A 69 2.26 13.47 -1.88
N GLY A 70 3.05 13.19 -2.92
CA GLY A 70 2.94 11.99 -3.74
C GLY A 70 2.61 12.31 -5.22
N PRO A 71 2.11 11.31 -5.99
CA PRO A 71 1.97 9.93 -5.58
C PRO A 71 3.34 9.28 -5.40
N PHE A 72 3.56 8.63 -4.26
CA PHE A 72 4.74 7.78 -4.08
C PHE A 72 4.44 6.36 -4.55
N TYR A 73 5.37 5.74 -5.25
CA TYR A 73 5.26 4.34 -5.71
C TYR A 73 6.14 3.45 -4.84
N GLN A 74 5.63 2.29 -4.42
CA GLN A 74 6.39 1.37 -3.58
C GLN A 74 7.50 0.67 -4.34
N THR A 75 7.31 0.39 -5.64
CA THR A 75 8.35 -0.19 -6.51
C THR A 75 9.62 0.66 -6.54
N GLN A 76 9.49 1.98 -6.45
CA GLN A 76 10.62 2.93 -6.38
C GLN A 76 11.33 2.94 -5.01
N ARG A 77 10.84 2.16 -4.03
CA ARG A 77 11.34 2.14 -2.65
C ARG A 77 11.85 0.76 -2.20
N PHE A 78 12.01 -0.19 -3.12
CA PHE A 78 12.50 -1.53 -2.82
C PHE A 78 13.85 -1.55 -2.09
N ASP A 79 14.73 -0.59 -2.37
CA ASP A 79 16.00 -0.45 -1.64
C ASP A 79 15.79 -0.25 -0.14
N ARG A 80 14.81 0.58 0.25
CA ARG A 80 14.49 0.82 1.66
C ARG A 80 13.93 -0.45 2.31
N TYR A 81 13.10 -1.21 1.61
CA TYR A 81 12.56 -2.46 2.16
C TYR A 81 13.66 -3.50 2.34
N ARG A 82 14.58 -3.61 1.37
CA ARG A 82 15.76 -4.48 1.48
C ARG A 82 16.63 -4.11 2.67
N GLU A 83 16.90 -2.82 2.86
CA GLU A 83 17.69 -2.34 4.02
C GLU A 83 17.04 -2.74 5.36
N VAL A 84 15.73 -2.51 5.51
CA VAL A 84 15.00 -2.88 6.73
C VAL A 84 14.97 -4.39 6.93
N LEU A 85 14.75 -5.18 5.89
CA LEU A 85 14.83 -6.65 5.98
C LEU A 85 16.20 -7.13 6.47
N GLN A 86 17.28 -6.51 5.99
CA GLN A 86 18.64 -6.84 6.45
C GLN A 86 18.85 -6.48 7.94
N VAL A 87 18.25 -5.39 8.42
CA VAL A 87 18.25 -5.07 9.87
C VAL A 87 17.53 -6.16 10.66
N LEU A 88 16.30 -6.52 10.24
CA LEU A 88 15.50 -7.53 10.93
C LEU A 88 16.19 -8.91 10.97
N LEU A 89 16.86 -9.31 9.90
CA LEU A 89 17.66 -10.54 9.86
C LEU A 89 18.86 -10.47 10.83
N ARG A 90 19.58 -9.35 10.88
CA ARG A 90 20.71 -9.18 11.80
C ARG A 90 20.29 -9.16 13.26
N GLU A 91 19.12 -8.61 13.57
CA GLU A 91 18.56 -8.53 14.93
C GLU A 91 17.86 -9.82 15.36
N GLY A 92 17.80 -10.84 14.51
CA GLY A 92 17.09 -12.10 14.80
C GLY A 92 15.57 -11.95 14.85
N GLN A 93 15.02 -10.84 14.33
CA GLN A 93 13.58 -10.58 14.24
C GLN A 93 12.95 -11.11 12.94
N ALA A 94 13.77 -11.60 12.02
CA ALA A 94 13.36 -12.32 10.83
C ALA A 94 14.26 -13.55 10.62
N TYR A 95 13.75 -14.55 9.90
CA TYR A 95 14.49 -15.76 9.56
C TYR A 95 14.15 -16.20 8.13
N TYR A 96 15.02 -17.02 7.53
CA TYR A 96 14.76 -17.63 6.24
C TYR A 96 13.82 -18.82 6.40
N CYS A 97 12.66 -18.77 5.76
CA CYS A 97 11.77 -19.91 5.62
C CYS A 97 12.09 -20.63 4.31
N TYR A 98 12.22 -21.96 4.39
CA TYR A 98 12.53 -22.82 3.25
C TYR A 98 11.35 -23.70 2.84
N CYS A 99 10.18 -23.52 3.47
CA CYS A 99 9.01 -24.33 3.16
C CYS A 99 8.58 -24.10 1.71
N THR A 100 8.31 -25.18 0.99
CA THR A 100 7.73 -25.09 -0.36
C THR A 100 6.24 -24.79 -0.28
N ARG A 101 5.65 -24.43 -1.43
CA ARG A 101 4.21 -24.20 -1.52
C ARG A 101 3.42 -25.46 -1.18
N GLU A 102 3.88 -26.62 -1.64
CA GLU A 102 3.26 -27.92 -1.40
C GLU A 102 3.31 -28.30 0.09
N GLU A 103 4.43 -28.05 0.76
CA GLU A 103 4.55 -28.28 2.21
C GLU A 103 3.58 -27.39 3.01
N LEU A 104 3.43 -26.12 2.61
CA LEU A 104 2.47 -25.20 3.23
C LEU A 104 1.02 -25.62 2.99
N GLU A 105 0.70 -26.12 1.79
CA GLU A 105 -0.63 -26.62 1.46
C GLU A 105 -0.97 -27.91 2.23
N ALA A 106 -0.02 -28.85 2.35
CA ALA A 106 -0.18 -30.06 3.16
C ALA A 106 -0.42 -29.73 4.64
N LEU A 107 0.41 -28.87 5.23
CA LEU A 107 0.27 -28.43 6.63
C LEU A 107 -1.10 -27.78 6.88
N ARG A 108 -1.60 -26.98 5.93
CA ARG A 108 -2.91 -26.32 6.04
C ARG A 108 -4.06 -27.34 6.03
N ASN A 109 -3.96 -28.40 5.25
CA ASN A 109 -4.97 -29.44 5.18
C ASN A 109 -5.00 -30.31 6.44
N GLU A 110 -3.85 -30.54 7.08
CA GLU A 110 -3.77 -31.28 8.35
C GLU A 110 -4.40 -30.53 9.54
N GLN A 111 -4.51 -29.20 9.46
CA GLN A 111 -5.08 -28.35 10.50
C GLN A 111 -6.60 -28.13 10.39
N MET A 112 -7.22 -28.57 9.29
CA MET A 112 -8.69 -28.55 9.10
C MET A 112 -9.34 -29.81 9.67
#